data_AF-A0A380P2S0-F1
#
_entry.id   AF-A0A380P2S0-F1
#
_cell.length_a   1.000
_cell.length_b   1.000
_cell.length_c   1.000
_cell.angle_alpha   90.00
_cell.angle_beta   90.00
_cell.angle_gamma   90.00
#
_symmetry.space_group_name_H-M   'P 1'
#
loop_
_entity.id
_entity.type
_entity.pdbx_description
1 polymer ?
#
loop_
_entity_poly.entity_id
_entity_poly.type
_entity_poly.pdbx_seq_one_letter_code
_entity_poly.pdbx_strand_id
1 'polypeptide(L)'
;MAHKHELIDPQSHHNEVRLTKEGITVFKGHADFVDAHTVSINGKMVTADKIVIATGQRPHRLDIPGSEFVHDSTDFLSIADMPEHVTIFGGGYIAMEFATIANAAGAKVDIITRSDKYLRSFPQQYVTRVVADLKRRGVRFIPNQTIESVEETVDGFQVKGQNDLLLETDYIIDATGRQPNHDYLNLEAAGVESTDRGIPVNDHLQTNVANIYAAGDVVDHALPKTTPVAAFDSRYLASQFSGDSTEPIDYPAISTVVFTSPRIAQVGVSVAEAEANPEKYQITNVDYQSDWFRQVGNETEAYLTLIFNQEHVLVGAAEMSHEAVNSMNTFVPMIEMGLTQKQLQRFIYLFPSIEYTGQRRL
;
A
#
# COMPACT_ATOMS: atom_id res chain seq x y z
N MET A 1 15.45 14.49 7.96
CA MET A 1 15.58 13.04 7.66
C MET A 1 16.74 12.30 8.36
N ALA A 2 17.62 12.93 9.15
CA ALA A 2 18.84 12.29 9.69
C ALA A 2 18.60 10.99 10.49
N HIS A 3 17.66 10.99 11.44
CA HIS A 3 17.36 9.79 12.25
C HIS A 3 16.82 8.62 11.41
N LYS A 4 16.10 8.90 10.31
CA LYS A 4 15.67 7.87 9.36
C LYS A 4 16.88 7.16 8.74
N HIS A 5 17.86 7.92 8.26
CA HIS A 5 19.07 7.36 7.64
C HIS A 5 19.89 6.51 8.61
N GLU A 6 20.04 6.98 9.84
CA GLU A 6 20.68 6.21 10.92
C GLU A 6 20.06 4.81 11.10
N LEU A 7 18.72 4.72 11.01
CA LEU A 7 18.00 3.47 11.20
C LEU A 7 17.88 2.60 9.93
N ILE A 8 17.74 3.21 8.75
CA ILE A 8 17.39 2.51 7.51
C ILE A 8 18.63 2.11 6.69
N ASP A 9 19.64 2.99 6.60
CA ASP A 9 20.80 2.76 5.73
C ASP A 9 21.56 1.45 6.10
N PRO A 10 21.73 1.09 7.39
CA PRO A 10 22.38 -0.18 7.78
C PRO A 10 21.58 -1.45 7.43
N GLN A 11 20.27 -1.34 7.20
CA GLN A 11 19.37 -2.50 7.11
C GLN A 11 19.68 -3.39 5.91
N SER A 12 20.11 -2.82 4.79
CA SER A 12 20.53 -3.60 3.61
C SER A 12 21.70 -4.53 3.97
N HIS A 13 22.71 -3.99 4.65
CA HIS A 13 23.86 -4.77 5.11
C HIS A 13 23.46 -5.81 6.16
N HIS A 14 22.64 -5.45 7.15
CA HIS A 14 22.15 -6.39 8.16
C HIS A 14 21.39 -7.57 7.55
N ASN A 15 20.56 -7.31 6.53
CA ASN A 15 19.82 -8.35 5.83
C ASN A 15 20.76 -9.29 5.07
N GLU A 16 21.77 -8.75 4.37
CA GLU A 16 22.78 -9.57 3.68
C GLU A 16 23.56 -10.47 4.66
N VAL A 17 23.99 -9.92 5.79
CA VAL A 17 24.68 -10.68 6.84
C VAL A 17 23.78 -11.78 7.41
N ARG A 18 22.49 -11.49 7.63
CA ARG A 18 21.53 -12.50 8.08
C ARG A 18 21.37 -13.62 7.07
N LEU A 19 21.18 -13.31 5.78
CA LEU A 19 21.02 -14.31 4.72
C LEU A 19 22.25 -15.19 4.58
N THR A 20 23.44 -14.58 4.54
CA THR A 20 24.72 -15.31 4.41
C THR A 20 24.99 -16.21 5.61
N LYS A 21 24.62 -15.80 6.83
CA LYS A 21 24.70 -16.62 8.04
C LYS A 21 23.82 -17.88 7.97
N GLU A 22 22.68 -17.80 7.31
CA GLU A 22 21.78 -18.93 7.05
C GLU A 22 22.23 -19.79 5.85
N GLY A 23 23.42 -19.54 5.28
CA GLY A 23 23.96 -20.29 4.15
C GLY A 23 23.41 -19.89 2.77
N ILE A 24 22.68 -18.77 2.68
CA ILE A 24 22.14 -18.26 1.42
C ILE A 24 23.25 -17.51 0.67
N THR A 25 23.49 -17.91 -0.58
CA THR A 25 24.43 -17.20 -1.46
C THR A 25 23.76 -15.95 -2.02
N VAL A 26 24.37 -14.78 -1.80
CA VAL A 26 23.87 -13.49 -2.29
C VAL A 26 24.70 -13.02 -3.48
N PHE A 27 24.04 -12.78 -4.60
CA PHE A 27 24.64 -12.15 -5.78
C PHE A 27 24.21 -10.69 -5.86
N LYS A 28 25.18 -9.77 -5.95
CA LYS A 28 24.91 -8.34 -6.14
C LYS A 28 25.06 -7.98 -7.61
N GLY A 29 23.95 -7.66 -8.26
CA GLY A 29 23.92 -7.28 -9.66
C GLY A 29 22.50 -7.34 -10.21
N HIS A 30 22.33 -6.81 -11.42
CA HIS A 30 21.12 -7.01 -12.19
C HIS A 30 21.12 -8.43 -12.77
N ALA A 31 19.96 -9.08 -12.76
CA ALA A 31 19.79 -10.45 -13.25
C ALA A 31 18.92 -10.45 -14.51
N ASP A 32 19.41 -11.06 -15.58
CA ASP A 32 18.69 -11.24 -16.84
C ASP A 32 18.54 -12.72 -17.16
N PHE A 33 17.35 -13.13 -17.60
CA PHE A 33 17.15 -14.49 -18.09
C PHE A 33 17.95 -14.73 -19.38
N VAL A 34 18.60 -15.88 -19.43
CA VAL A 34 19.26 -16.44 -20.62
C VAL A 34 18.41 -17.54 -21.23
N ASP A 35 17.79 -18.35 -20.37
CA ASP A 35 16.80 -19.37 -20.69
C ASP A 35 15.94 -19.64 -19.44
N ALA A 36 15.02 -20.61 -19.51
CA ALA A 36 14.11 -20.94 -18.41
C ALA A 36 14.80 -21.38 -17.11
N HIS A 37 16.07 -21.80 -17.15
CA HIS A 37 16.82 -22.33 -16.01
C HIS A 37 18.07 -21.52 -15.67
N THR A 38 18.38 -20.47 -16.43
CA THR A 38 19.66 -19.77 -16.32
C THR A 38 19.46 -18.26 -16.31
N VAL A 39 20.08 -17.60 -15.35
CA VAL A 39 20.20 -16.14 -15.29
C VAL A 39 21.66 -15.72 -15.39
N SER A 40 21.92 -14.59 -16.05
CA SER A 40 23.20 -13.90 -16.05
C SER A 40 23.17 -12.79 -15.01
N ILE A 41 24.18 -12.74 -14.14
CA ILE A 41 24.35 -11.69 -13.13
C ILE A 41 25.76 -11.12 -13.28
N ASN A 42 25.87 -9.89 -13.81
CA ASN A 42 27.15 -9.27 -14.16
C ASN A 42 28.05 -10.18 -15.04
N GLY A 43 27.45 -10.94 -15.96
CA GLY A 43 28.16 -11.89 -16.84
C GLY A 43 28.46 -13.26 -16.23
N LYS A 44 28.14 -13.48 -14.94
CA LYS A 44 28.19 -14.80 -14.32
C LYS A 44 26.88 -15.54 -14.56
N MET A 45 26.97 -16.72 -15.16
CA MET A 45 25.82 -17.62 -15.33
C MET A 45 25.52 -18.36 -14.04
N VAL A 46 24.25 -18.34 -13.64
CA VAL A 46 23.71 -19.06 -12.48
C VAL A 46 22.51 -19.86 -12.95
N THR A 47 22.49 -21.16 -12.65
CA THR A 47 21.37 -22.05 -12.98
C THR A 47 20.63 -22.50 -11.72
N ALA A 48 19.33 -22.78 -11.85
CA ALA A 48 18.50 -23.26 -10.76
C ALA A 48 17.38 -24.20 -11.25
N ASP A 49 17.01 -25.16 -10.38
CA ASP A 49 15.87 -26.04 -10.63
C ASP A 49 14.53 -25.29 -10.55
N LYS A 50 14.45 -24.25 -9.69
CA LYS A 50 13.29 -23.38 -9.52
C LYS A 50 13.75 -21.93 -9.42
N ILE A 51 13.02 -21.02 -10.05
CA ILE A 51 13.31 -19.58 -10.04
C ILE A 51 12.07 -18.82 -9.54
N VAL A 52 12.25 -17.90 -8.60
CA VAL A 52 11.18 -17.03 -8.10
C VAL A 52 11.48 -15.58 -8.49
N ILE A 53 10.59 -14.97 -9.27
CA ILE A 53 10.64 -13.57 -9.65
C ILE A 53 9.95 -12.75 -8.55
N ALA A 54 10.73 -11.98 -7.79
CA ALA A 54 10.25 -11.13 -6.69
C ALA A 54 10.74 -9.69 -6.84
N THR A 55 10.70 -9.14 -8.05
CA THR A 55 11.28 -7.84 -8.41
C THR A 55 10.44 -6.63 -7.99
N GLY A 56 9.23 -6.87 -7.45
CA GLY A 56 8.35 -5.83 -6.92
C GLY A 56 7.86 -4.82 -7.98
N GLN A 57 7.66 -3.58 -7.55
CA GLN A 57 7.20 -2.46 -8.38
C GLN A 57 8.08 -1.23 -8.20
N ARG A 58 8.13 -0.37 -9.22
CA ARG A 58 8.73 0.97 -9.16
C ARG A 58 7.68 2.07 -9.36
N PRO A 59 7.94 3.32 -8.96
CA PRO A 59 7.07 4.45 -9.28
C PRO A 59 6.84 4.56 -10.79
N HIS A 60 5.59 4.82 -11.17
CA HIS A 60 5.27 5.26 -12.53
C HIS A 60 5.82 6.68 -12.74
N ARG A 61 6.18 7.02 -13.97
CA ARG A 61 6.61 8.37 -14.36
C ARG A 61 5.66 8.91 -15.43
N LEU A 62 5.03 10.04 -15.15
CA LEU A 62 4.22 10.80 -16.11
C LEU A 62 5.05 11.15 -17.35
N ASP A 63 4.57 10.73 -18.51
CA ASP A 63 5.16 11.08 -19.81
C ASP A 63 4.63 12.43 -20.28
N ILE A 64 5.25 13.51 -19.79
CA ILE A 64 4.97 14.90 -20.15
C ILE A 64 6.29 15.67 -20.33
N PRO A 65 6.30 16.77 -21.12
CA PRO A 65 7.43 17.69 -21.12
C PRO A 65 7.74 18.20 -19.71
N GLY A 66 9.01 18.14 -19.29
CA GLY A 66 9.46 18.53 -17.96
C GLY A 66 9.34 17.43 -16.89
N SER A 67 9.11 16.17 -17.27
CA SER A 67 9.05 15.03 -16.35
C SER A 67 10.36 14.82 -15.55
N GLU A 68 11.49 15.31 -16.07
CA GLU A 68 12.78 15.33 -15.37
C GLU A 68 12.81 16.21 -14.12
N PHE A 69 11.89 17.19 -14.01
CA PHE A 69 11.75 18.08 -12.85
C PHE A 69 10.84 17.50 -11.76
N VAL A 70 10.27 16.32 -11.99
CA VAL A 70 9.33 15.69 -11.06
C VAL A 70 10.02 14.58 -10.28
N HIS A 71 9.68 14.48 -9.00
CA HIS A 71 10.30 13.56 -8.06
C HIS A 71 9.36 12.41 -7.69
N ASP A 72 9.91 11.23 -7.43
CA ASP A 72 9.10 10.11 -6.95
C ASP A 72 9.10 10.00 -5.42
N SER A 73 8.51 8.93 -4.91
CA SER A 73 8.41 8.69 -3.47
C SER A 73 9.75 8.50 -2.76
N THR A 74 10.74 7.95 -3.45
CA THR A 74 12.10 7.73 -2.95
C THR A 74 12.80 9.07 -2.73
N ASP A 75 12.65 9.96 -3.71
CA ASP A 75 13.20 11.31 -3.69
C ASP A 75 12.59 12.13 -2.54
N PHE A 76 11.25 12.16 -2.45
CA PHE A 76 10.55 12.91 -1.38
C PHE A 76 10.95 12.45 0.02
N LEU A 77 11.06 11.14 0.26
CA LEU A 77 11.47 10.64 1.56
C LEU A 77 12.95 10.92 1.88
N SER A 78 13.74 11.41 0.92
CA SER A 78 15.17 11.66 1.05
C SER A 78 15.53 13.15 1.11
N ILE A 79 14.57 14.05 0.97
CA ILE A 79 14.81 15.50 1.10
C ILE A 79 15.36 15.85 2.48
N ALA A 80 16.33 16.77 2.53
CA ALA A 80 16.91 17.23 3.79
C ALA A 80 15.94 18.13 4.55
N ASP A 81 15.36 19.10 3.82
CA ASP A 81 14.47 20.14 4.30
C ASP A 81 13.16 20.10 3.50
N MET A 82 12.04 20.43 4.17
CA MET A 82 10.73 20.47 3.52
C MET A 82 10.61 21.76 2.68
N PRO A 83 10.28 21.67 1.38
CA PRO A 83 10.01 22.84 0.54
C PRO A 83 8.83 23.67 1.06
N GLU A 84 8.79 24.97 0.75
CA GLU A 84 7.70 25.85 1.21
C GLU A 84 6.38 25.50 0.51
N HIS A 85 6.43 25.10 -0.76
CA HIS A 85 5.28 24.69 -1.56
C HIS A 85 5.54 23.38 -2.34
N VAL A 86 4.81 22.34 -1.97
CA VAL A 86 4.82 21.02 -2.62
C VAL A 86 3.55 20.79 -3.44
N THR A 87 3.73 20.41 -4.71
CA THR A 87 2.64 19.94 -5.57
C THR A 87 2.72 18.43 -5.77
N ILE A 88 1.60 17.72 -5.62
CA ILE A 88 1.53 16.26 -5.70
C ILE A 88 0.57 15.86 -6.82
N PHE A 89 1.06 15.05 -7.76
CA PHE A 89 0.25 14.46 -8.82
C PHE A 89 -0.26 13.09 -8.37
N GLY A 90 -1.58 12.91 -8.35
CA GLY A 90 -2.22 11.64 -7.98
C GLY A 90 -3.06 11.72 -6.71
N GLY A 91 -3.92 10.72 -6.53
CA GLY A 91 -4.90 10.65 -5.42
C GLY A 91 -4.90 9.30 -4.71
N GLY A 92 -3.83 8.50 -4.89
CA GLY A 92 -3.62 7.22 -4.22
C GLY A 92 -3.10 7.40 -2.79
N TYR A 93 -2.80 6.28 -2.11
CA TYR A 93 -2.34 6.31 -0.73
C TYR A 93 -1.01 7.06 -0.56
N ILE A 94 -0.04 6.87 -1.47
CA ILE A 94 1.24 7.61 -1.46
C ILE A 94 1.00 9.12 -1.49
N ALA A 95 0.15 9.59 -2.41
CA ALA A 95 -0.15 11.02 -2.56
C ALA A 95 -0.78 11.61 -1.28
N MET A 96 -1.75 10.90 -0.70
CA MET A 96 -2.46 11.37 0.49
C MET A 96 -1.60 11.31 1.77
N GLU A 97 -0.73 10.32 1.89
CA GLU A 97 0.24 10.21 2.98
C GLU A 97 1.27 11.34 2.90
N PHE A 98 1.83 11.59 1.72
CA PHE A 98 2.81 12.66 1.54
C PHE A 98 2.19 14.04 1.67
N ALA A 99 0.96 14.25 1.20
CA ALA A 99 0.23 15.48 1.49
C ALA A 99 0.05 15.70 2.99
N THR A 100 -0.24 14.63 3.74
CA THR A 100 -0.37 14.69 5.20
C THR A 100 0.96 15.05 5.85
N ILE A 101 2.08 14.43 5.42
CA ILE A 101 3.42 14.68 5.94
C ILE A 101 3.87 16.12 5.62
N ALA A 102 3.77 16.54 4.36
CA ALA A 102 4.20 17.86 3.91
C ALA A 102 3.40 18.98 4.60
N ASN A 103 2.07 18.83 4.70
CA ASN A 103 1.23 19.78 5.41
C ASN A 103 1.56 19.85 6.91
N ALA A 104 1.76 18.70 7.57
CA ALA A 104 2.15 18.67 8.98
C ALA A 104 3.54 19.28 9.24
N ALA A 105 4.44 19.21 8.24
CA ALA A 105 5.75 19.86 8.26
C ALA A 105 5.69 21.37 7.92
N GLY A 106 4.51 21.91 7.60
CA GLY A 106 4.29 23.34 7.36
C GLY A 106 4.31 23.76 5.89
N ALA A 107 4.49 22.84 4.94
CA ALA A 107 4.43 23.16 3.53
C ALA A 107 3.01 23.55 3.10
N LYS A 108 2.91 24.50 2.17
CA LYS A 108 1.73 24.65 1.33
C LYS A 108 1.66 23.44 0.40
N VAL A 109 0.49 22.80 0.34
CA VAL A 109 0.31 21.57 -0.43
C VAL A 109 -0.80 21.72 -1.45
N ASP A 110 -0.49 21.37 -2.69
CA ASP A 110 -1.43 21.19 -3.79
C ASP A 110 -1.50 19.72 -4.19
N ILE A 111 -2.71 19.18 -4.32
CA ILE A 111 -2.94 17.83 -4.87
C ILE A 111 -3.71 17.96 -6.17
N ILE A 112 -3.15 17.44 -7.25
CA ILE A 112 -3.76 17.48 -8.58
C ILE A 112 -4.12 16.06 -9.02
N THR A 113 -5.38 15.87 -9.44
CA THR A 113 -5.88 14.58 -9.88
C THR A 113 -6.69 14.68 -11.16
N ARG A 114 -6.57 13.67 -12.03
CA ARG A 114 -7.39 13.52 -13.25
C ARG A 114 -8.88 13.26 -12.97
N SER A 115 -9.25 13.01 -11.72
CA SER A 115 -10.61 12.72 -11.28
C SER A 115 -10.94 13.40 -9.97
N ASP A 116 -12.19 13.35 -9.55
CA ASP A 116 -12.68 13.84 -8.25
C ASP A 116 -12.68 12.80 -7.12
N LYS A 117 -12.29 11.55 -7.40
CA LYS A 117 -12.18 10.47 -6.41
C LYS A 117 -10.74 10.24 -5.94
N TYR A 118 -10.55 10.18 -4.63
CA TYR A 118 -9.30 9.87 -3.94
C TYR A 118 -9.42 8.51 -3.25
N LEU A 119 -8.29 7.84 -2.99
CA LEU A 119 -8.22 6.61 -2.21
C LEU A 119 -9.33 5.61 -2.58
N ARG A 120 -9.47 5.33 -3.88
CA ARG A 120 -10.64 4.62 -4.44
C ARG A 120 -10.92 3.26 -3.79
N SER A 121 -9.87 2.59 -3.33
CA SER A 121 -9.95 1.28 -2.67
C SER A 121 -10.33 1.34 -1.18
N PHE A 122 -10.49 2.54 -0.60
CA PHE A 122 -10.87 2.76 0.80
C PHE A 122 -12.33 3.22 0.92
N PRO A 123 -12.95 3.07 2.11
CA PRO A 123 -14.35 3.44 2.33
C PRO A 123 -14.56 4.94 2.09
N GLN A 124 -15.37 5.27 1.07
CA GLN A 124 -15.49 6.65 0.58
C GLN A 124 -16.07 7.62 1.60
N GLN A 125 -16.88 7.13 2.55
CA GLN A 125 -17.33 7.92 3.70
C GLN A 125 -16.19 8.43 4.58
N TYR A 126 -15.12 7.66 4.75
CA TYR A 126 -13.94 8.05 5.53
C TYR A 126 -12.98 8.91 4.71
N VAL A 127 -12.80 8.57 3.43
CA VAL A 127 -12.00 9.39 2.50
C VAL A 127 -12.54 10.81 2.44
N THR A 128 -13.87 10.98 2.34
CA THR A 128 -14.52 12.30 2.32
C THR A 128 -14.18 13.13 3.56
N ARG A 129 -14.16 12.50 4.75
CA ARG A 129 -13.82 13.17 6.01
C ARG A 129 -12.35 13.57 6.06
N VAL A 130 -11.43 12.68 5.67
CA VAL A 130 -9.99 12.97 5.60
C VAL A 130 -9.70 14.09 4.61
N VAL A 131 -10.33 14.09 3.43
CA VAL A 131 -10.17 15.17 2.45
C VAL A 131 -10.71 16.50 3.00
N ALA A 132 -11.87 16.49 3.66
CA ALA A 132 -12.41 17.69 4.30
C ALA A 132 -11.48 18.22 5.41
N ASP A 133 -10.89 17.32 6.19
CA ASP A 133 -9.92 17.67 7.23
C ASP A 133 -8.64 18.32 6.65
N LEU A 134 -8.02 17.69 5.65
CA LEU A 134 -6.84 18.23 4.98
C LEU A 134 -7.11 19.61 4.34
N LYS A 135 -8.31 19.81 3.75
CA LYS A 135 -8.73 21.12 3.25
C LYS A 135 -8.80 22.18 4.35
N ARG A 136 -9.35 21.85 5.53
CA ARG A 136 -9.36 22.78 6.68
C ARG A 136 -7.95 23.12 7.15
N ARG A 137 -7.00 22.19 7.01
CA ARG A 137 -5.58 22.40 7.31
C ARG A 137 -4.79 23.10 6.19
N GLY A 138 -5.46 23.56 5.14
CA GLY A 138 -4.85 24.39 4.08
C GLY A 138 -4.35 23.61 2.86
N VAL A 139 -4.56 22.30 2.78
CA VAL A 139 -4.25 21.53 1.55
C VAL A 139 -5.27 21.88 0.48
N ARG A 140 -4.79 22.31 -0.70
CA ARG A 140 -5.66 22.59 -1.85
C ARG A 140 -5.75 21.37 -2.74
N PHE A 141 -6.98 20.99 -3.09
CA PHE A 141 -7.28 19.87 -3.99
C PHE A 141 -7.78 20.40 -5.32
N ILE A 142 -7.17 19.98 -6.42
CA ILE A 142 -7.46 20.39 -7.80
C ILE A 142 -7.88 19.14 -8.59
N PRO A 143 -9.16 18.71 -8.46
CA PRO A 143 -9.66 17.53 -9.14
C PRO A 143 -9.96 17.81 -10.62
N ASN A 144 -10.15 16.73 -11.38
CA ASN A 144 -10.50 16.77 -12.80
C ASN A 144 -9.52 17.64 -13.61
N GLN A 145 -8.23 17.44 -13.36
CA GLN A 145 -7.16 18.20 -13.95
C GLN A 145 -6.12 17.27 -14.57
N THR A 146 -5.85 17.48 -15.85
CA THR A 146 -4.76 16.84 -16.59
C THR A 146 -3.57 17.78 -16.58
N ILE A 147 -2.40 17.28 -16.17
CA ILE A 147 -1.13 18.00 -16.28
C ILE A 147 -0.63 17.85 -17.71
N GLU A 148 -0.16 18.95 -18.29
CA GLU A 148 0.30 19.00 -19.67
C GLU A 148 1.81 19.19 -19.76
N SER A 149 2.41 19.96 -18.85
CA SER A 149 3.86 20.15 -18.78
C SER A 149 4.31 20.71 -17.43
N VAL A 150 5.61 20.61 -17.17
CA VAL A 150 6.32 21.28 -16.08
C VAL A 150 7.47 22.07 -16.68
N GLU A 151 7.68 23.30 -16.23
CA GLU A 151 8.81 24.14 -16.64
C GLU A 151 9.57 24.62 -15.40
N GLU A 152 10.90 24.60 -15.46
CA GLU A 152 11.75 25.25 -14.47
C GLU A 152 11.64 26.78 -14.61
N THR A 153 11.52 27.47 -13.48
CA THR A 153 11.48 28.93 -13.40
C THR A 153 12.64 29.44 -12.56
N VAL A 154 12.79 30.77 -12.44
CA VAL A 154 13.84 31.37 -11.61
C VAL A 154 13.67 31.01 -10.12
N ASP A 155 12.43 30.81 -9.69
CA ASP A 155 12.05 30.67 -8.28
C ASP A 155 11.56 29.24 -7.94
N GLY A 156 11.59 28.30 -8.88
CA GLY A 156 11.11 26.92 -8.67
C GLY A 156 10.61 26.28 -9.96
N PHE A 157 9.36 25.81 -9.95
CA PHE A 157 8.72 25.14 -11.08
C PHE A 157 7.31 25.70 -11.33
N GLN A 158 6.92 25.74 -12.60
CA GLN A 158 5.56 26.04 -13.03
C GLN A 158 4.92 24.79 -13.63
N VAL A 159 3.82 24.35 -13.01
CA VAL A 159 2.96 23.28 -13.52
C VAL A 159 1.90 23.88 -14.43
N LYS A 160 1.81 23.39 -15.67
CA LYS A 160 0.76 23.73 -16.62
C LYS A 160 -0.20 22.55 -16.78
N GLY A 161 -1.49 22.85 -16.83
CA GLY A 161 -2.50 21.84 -17.14
C GLY A 161 -3.67 22.41 -17.91
N GLN A 162 -4.60 21.52 -18.26
CA GLN A 162 -5.82 21.88 -18.99
C GLN A 162 -6.59 23.07 -18.37
N ASN A 163 -7.36 23.77 -19.20
CA ASN A 163 -8.15 24.95 -18.81
C ASN A 163 -7.29 26.10 -18.25
N ASP A 164 -6.12 26.32 -18.85
CA ASP A 164 -5.19 27.40 -18.49
C ASP A 164 -4.73 27.36 -17.03
N LEU A 165 -4.66 26.15 -16.42
CA LEU A 165 -4.09 26.00 -15.09
C LEU A 165 -2.60 26.35 -15.15
N LEU A 166 -2.21 27.33 -14.35
CA LEU A 166 -0.82 27.67 -14.06
C LEU A 166 -0.61 27.66 -12.55
N LEU A 167 0.37 26.89 -12.09
CA LEU A 167 0.69 26.74 -10.68
C LEU A 167 2.20 26.77 -10.44
N GLU A 168 2.67 27.78 -9.73
CA GLU A 168 4.04 27.83 -9.20
C GLU A 168 4.18 26.90 -7.98
N THR A 169 5.33 26.26 -7.84
CA THR A 169 5.66 25.35 -6.72
C THR A 169 7.18 25.15 -6.63
N ASP A 170 7.67 24.76 -5.46
CA ASP A 170 9.11 24.55 -5.23
C ASP A 170 9.53 23.09 -5.48
N TYR A 171 8.59 22.16 -5.37
CA TYR A 171 8.85 20.73 -5.46
C TYR A 171 7.62 19.98 -5.95
N ILE A 172 7.81 19.02 -6.84
CA ILE A 172 6.74 18.26 -7.45
C ILE A 172 6.93 16.76 -7.18
N ILE A 173 5.89 16.10 -6.69
CA ILE A 173 5.86 14.66 -6.46
C ILE A 173 4.95 13.98 -7.50
N ASP A 174 5.49 13.05 -8.28
CA ASP A 174 4.71 12.10 -9.07
C ASP A 174 4.32 10.89 -8.19
N ALA A 175 3.06 10.86 -7.80
CA ALA A 175 2.43 9.74 -7.12
C ALA A 175 1.26 9.18 -7.95
N THR A 176 1.37 9.22 -9.28
CA THR A 176 0.31 8.79 -10.22
C THR A 176 0.15 7.29 -10.34
N GLY A 177 1.07 6.50 -9.80
CA GLY A 177 0.95 5.04 -9.77
C GLY A 177 2.27 4.34 -9.55
N ARG A 178 2.24 3.01 -9.71
CA ARG A 178 3.40 2.13 -9.68
C ARG A 178 3.29 1.14 -10.83
N GLN A 179 4.42 0.66 -11.32
CA GLN A 179 4.48 -0.35 -12.37
C GLN A 179 5.35 -1.55 -11.96
N PRO A 180 4.95 -2.79 -12.34
CA PRO A 180 5.68 -4.01 -12.02
C PRO A 180 7.03 -4.08 -12.72
N ASN A 181 8.06 -4.54 -12.01
CA ASN A 181 9.43 -4.65 -12.51
C ASN A 181 9.66 -5.95 -13.29
N HIS A 182 8.92 -6.14 -14.38
CA HIS A 182 8.98 -7.34 -15.23
C HIS A 182 9.74 -7.09 -16.54
N ASP A 183 9.88 -5.83 -16.94
CA ASP A 183 10.39 -5.37 -18.23
C ASP A 183 11.92 -5.25 -18.30
N TYR A 184 12.63 -5.52 -17.20
CA TYR A 184 14.09 -5.52 -17.15
C TYR A 184 14.69 -6.92 -17.00
N LEU A 185 13.92 -7.99 -17.19
CA LEU A 185 14.38 -9.36 -16.88
C LEU A 185 14.70 -10.20 -18.11
N ASN A 186 14.48 -9.69 -19.32
CA ASN A 186 14.54 -10.49 -20.56
C ASN A 186 13.63 -11.73 -20.50
N LEU A 187 12.38 -11.56 -20.03
CA LEU A 187 11.44 -12.67 -19.81
C LEU A 187 11.18 -13.51 -21.06
N GLU A 188 11.29 -12.93 -22.25
CA GLU A 188 11.16 -13.63 -23.53
C GLU A 188 12.14 -14.80 -23.65
N ALA A 189 13.38 -14.65 -23.19
CA ALA A 189 14.37 -15.72 -23.24
C ALA A 189 14.00 -16.92 -22.36
N ALA A 190 13.26 -16.70 -21.27
CA ALA A 190 12.72 -17.76 -20.43
C ALA A 190 11.34 -18.27 -20.88
N GLY A 191 10.69 -17.60 -21.85
CA GLY A 191 9.33 -17.89 -22.28
C GLY A 191 8.25 -17.47 -21.29
N VAL A 192 8.56 -16.58 -20.33
CA VAL A 192 7.61 -16.12 -19.31
C VAL A 192 6.71 -15.03 -19.89
N GLU A 193 5.39 -15.24 -19.79
CA GLU A 193 4.40 -14.26 -20.21
C GLU A 193 4.23 -13.14 -19.16
N SER A 194 3.91 -11.94 -19.63
CA SER A 194 3.62 -10.79 -18.76
C SER A 194 2.58 -9.86 -19.39
N THR A 195 1.97 -9.02 -18.55
CA THR A 195 1.00 -8.00 -18.94
C THR A 195 1.44 -6.65 -18.36
N ASP A 196 0.80 -5.56 -18.78
CA ASP A 196 1.02 -4.22 -18.20
C ASP A 196 0.77 -4.18 -16.67
N ARG A 197 0.04 -5.15 -16.13
CA ARG A 197 -0.28 -5.27 -14.71
C ARG A 197 0.66 -6.20 -13.94
N GLY A 198 1.52 -6.96 -14.61
CA GLY A 198 2.52 -7.82 -13.99
C GLY A 198 2.63 -9.18 -14.63
N ILE A 199 3.20 -10.14 -13.90
CA ILE A 199 3.35 -11.53 -14.33
C ILE A 199 2.13 -12.34 -13.87
N PRO A 200 1.32 -12.90 -14.79
CA PRO A 200 0.23 -13.80 -14.41
C PRO A 200 0.77 -15.07 -13.76
N VAL A 201 0.07 -15.55 -12.74
CA VAL A 201 0.38 -16.81 -12.06
C VAL A 201 -0.89 -17.63 -11.82
N ASN A 202 -0.73 -18.94 -11.66
CA ASN A 202 -1.80 -19.82 -11.19
C ASN A 202 -1.98 -19.74 -9.66
N ASP A 203 -2.82 -20.63 -9.13
CA ASP A 203 -3.11 -20.80 -7.71
C ASP A 203 -1.95 -21.39 -6.88
N HIS A 204 -0.78 -21.63 -7.49
CA HIS A 204 0.47 -22.00 -6.82
C HIS A 204 1.57 -20.95 -7.00
N LEU A 205 1.21 -19.72 -7.41
CA LEU A 205 2.15 -18.64 -7.75
C LEU A 205 3.13 -19.00 -8.88
N GLN A 206 2.79 -20.01 -9.69
CA GLN A 206 3.60 -20.48 -10.81
C GLN A 206 3.22 -19.71 -12.07
N THR A 207 4.22 -19.32 -12.86
CA THR A 207 4.01 -18.68 -14.17
C THR A 207 3.56 -19.71 -15.22
N ASN A 208 3.44 -19.29 -16.48
CA ASN A 208 3.23 -20.21 -17.60
C ASN A 208 4.41 -21.19 -17.83
N VAL A 209 5.59 -20.92 -17.24
CA VAL A 209 6.78 -21.76 -17.31
C VAL A 209 6.91 -22.58 -16.02
N ALA A 210 6.95 -23.91 -16.14
CA ALA A 210 6.75 -24.83 -15.02
C ALA A 210 7.75 -24.69 -13.85
N ASN A 211 8.96 -24.21 -14.10
CA ASN A 211 9.97 -24.03 -13.04
C ASN A 211 10.12 -22.59 -12.56
N ILE A 212 9.32 -21.66 -13.08
CA ILE A 212 9.39 -20.23 -12.76
C ILE A 212 8.11 -19.79 -12.05
N TYR A 213 8.30 -19.10 -10.94
CA TYR A 213 7.25 -18.59 -10.05
C TYR A 213 7.39 -17.07 -9.93
N ALA A 214 6.33 -16.38 -9.53
CA ALA A 214 6.38 -14.95 -9.23
C ALA A 214 5.64 -14.65 -7.93
N ALA A 215 6.15 -13.70 -7.14
CA ALA A 215 5.61 -13.36 -5.82
C ALA A 215 5.66 -11.85 -5.54
N GLY A 216 4.73 -11.37 -4.72
CA GLY A 216 4.66 -9.97 -4.30
C GLY A 216 4.19 -9.03 -5.42
N ASP A 217 4.75 -7.82 -5.43
CA ASP A 217 4.15 -6.73 -6.19
C ASP A 217 4.27 -6.88 -7.73
N VAL A 218 5.14 -7.77 -8.21
CA VAL A 218 5.31 -8.05 -9.65
C VAL A 218 4.18 -8.91 -10.23
N VAL A 219 3.42 -9.63 -9.41
CA VAL A 219 2.36 -10.53 -9.86
C VAL A 219 1.15 -9.75 -10.40
N ASP A 220 0.51 -10.21 -11.47
CA ASP A 220 -0.77 -9.66 -11.97
C ASP A 220 -1.96 -10.25 -11.19
N HIS A 221 -2.27 -9.65 -10.04
CA HIS A 221 -3.46 -9.98 -9.25
C HIS A 221 -4.00 -8.74 -8.55
N ALA A 222 -5.31 -8.76 -8.24
CA ALA A 222 -6.02 -7.62 -7.67
C ALA A 222 -5.82 -7.45 -6.15
N LEU A 223 -5.04 -8.32 -5.49
CA LEU A 223 -4.82 -8.21 -4.05
C LEU A 223 -3.99 -6.95 -3.72
N PRO A 224 -4.15 -6.40 -2.51
CA PRO A 224 -3.33 -5.29 -2.05
C PRO A 224 -1.83 -5.59 -2.12
N LYS A 225 -1.10 -4.74 -2.82
CA LYS A 225 0.37 -4.78 -2.95
C LYS A 225 1.03 -4.27 -1.67
N THR A 226 1.23 -5.16 -0.70
CA THR A 226 1.71 -4.83 0.64
C THR A 226 2.78 -5.81 1.11
N THR A 227 3.66 -5.35 2.00
CA THR A 227 4.72 -6.20 2.57
C THR A 227 4.19 -7.48 3.23
N PRO A 228 3.08 -7.47 4.02
CA PRO A 228 2.55 -8.70 4.60
C PRO A 228 2.06 -9.72 3.56
N VAL A 229 1.49 -9.26 2.44
CA VAL A 229 1.06 -10.14 1.33
C VAL A 229 2.27 -10.77 0.65
N ALA A 230 3.28 -9.98 0.28
CA ALA A 230 4.52 -10.53 -0.31
C ALA A 230 5.25 -11.50 0.65
N ALA A 231 5.20 -11.25 1.96
CA ALA A 231 5.74 -12.16 2.95
C ALA A 231 4.90 -13.45 3.06
N PHE A 232 3.58 -13.38 2.87
CA PHE A 232 2.70 -14.54 2.81
C PHE A 232 3.03 -15.40 1.59
N ASP A 233 3.14 -14.81 0.40
CA ASP A 233 3.57 -15.47 -0.84
C ASP A 233 4.89 -16.22 -0.66
N SER A 234 5.86 -15.56 -0.01
CA SER A 234 7.19 -16.13 0.25
C SER A 234 7.12 -17.36 1.16
N ARG A 235 6.30 -17.32 2.22
CA ARG A 235 6.10 -18.46 3.13
C ARG A 235 5.37 -19.60 2.44
N TYR A 236 4.38 -19.28 1.62
CA TYR A 236 3.66 -20.26 0.81
C TYR A 236 4.62 -20.99 -0.13
N LEU A 237 5.43 -20.27 -0.93
CA LEU A 237 6.42 -20.89 -1.83
C LEU A 237 7.45 -21.73 -1.07
N ALA A 238 7.91 -21.28 0.10
CA ALA A 238 8.81 -22.07 0.94
C ALA A 238 8.18 -23.40 1.39
N SER A 239 6.90 -23.40 1.75
CA SER A 239 6.14 -24.62 2.09
C SER A 239 5.93 -25.53 0.88
N GLN A 240 5.61 -24.96 -0.29
CA GLN A 240 5.47 -25.73 -1.53
C GLN A 240 6.80 -26.38 -1.95
N PHE A 241 7.93 -25.66 -1.80
CA PHE A 241 9.22 -26.16 -2.25
C PHE A 241 9.85 -27.17 -1.31
N SER A 242 9.54 -27.11 -0.02
CA SER A 242 9.94 -28.11 0.98
C SER A 242 9.07 -29.37 0.95
N GLY A 243 7.91 -29.31 0.29
CA GLY A 243 6.95 -30.41 0.24
C GLY A 243 6.04 -30.50 1.48
N ASP A 244 6.04 -29.45 2.31
CA ASP A 244 5.16 -29.35 3.49
C ASP A 244 3.68 -29.20 3.10
N SER A 245 3.39 -28.64 1.92
CA SER A 245 2.05 -28.53 1.36
C SER A 245 2.08 -28.62 -0.18
N THR A 246 1.02 -29.15 -0.77
CA THR A 246 0.73 -29.13 -2.22
C THR A 246 -0.55 -28.37 -2.54
N GLU A 247 -1.21 -27.83 -1.52
CA GLU A 247 -2.50 -27.16 -1.67
C GLU A 247 -2.33 -25.82 -2.41
N PRO A 248 -3.36 -25.38 -3.15
CA PRO A 248 -3.44 -24.02 -3.67
C PRO A 248 -3.22 -22.96 -2.58
N ILE A 249 -2.72 -21.80 -2.95
CA ILE A 249 -2.60 -20.66 -2.03
C ILE A 249 -3.99 -20.18 -1.61
N ASP A 250 -4.21 -20.14 -0.30
CA ASP A 250 -5.42 -19.60 0.31
C ASP A 250 -5.07 -18.34 1.08
N TYR A 251 -5.53 -17.18 0.59
CA TYR A 251 -5.19 -15.90 1.19
C TYR A 251 -6.14 -15.59 2.35
N PRO A 252 -5.61 -15.28 3.55
CA PRO A 252 -6.43 -14.88 4.67
C PRO A 252 -7.04 -13.50 4.46
N ALA A 253 -7.86 -13.04 5.41
CA ALA A 253 -8.32 -11.66 5.44
C ALA A 253 -7.13 -10.67 5.41
N ILE A 254 -7.06 -9.87 4.34
CA ILE A 254 -5.96 -8.91 4.11
C ILE A 254 -6.34 -7.55 4.69
N SER A 255 -5.53 -7.04 5.61
CA SER A 255 -5.63 -5.67 6.11
C SER A 255 -4.89 -4.69 5.22
N THR A 256 -5.49 -3.50 5.04
CA THR A 256 -4.86 -2.37 4.36
C THR A 256 -5.04 -1.10 5.17
N VAL A 257 -4.09 -0.18 5.04
CA VAL A 257 -4.11 1.11 5.74
C VAL A 257 -3.54 2.19 4.82
N VAL A 258 -4.07 3.40 4.96
CA VAL A 258 -3.45 4.63 4.47
C VAL A 258 -3.15 5.52 5.67
N PHE A 259 -1.89 5.95 5.79
CA PHE A 259 -1.36 6.71 6.91
C PHE A 259 -1.61 8.22 6.80
N THR A 260 -2.83 8.60 6.42
CA THR A 260 -3.32 9.97 6.63
C THR A 260 -3.47 10.28 8.12
N SER A 261 -3.77 11.53 8.46
CA SER A 261 -4.10 11.94 9.82
C SER A 261 -5.49 12.58 9.82
N PRO A 262 -6.54 11.92 10.33
CA PRO A 262 -6.58 10.55 10.86
C PRO A 262 -6.31 9.44 9.81
N ARG A 263 -5.94 8.24 10.27
CA ARG A 263 -5.63 7.09 9.40
C ARG A 263 -6.92 6.43 8.95
N ILE A 264 -6.92 5.77 7.80
CA ILE A 264 -8.02 4.89 7.39
C ILE A 264 -7.45 3.48 7.23
N ALA A 265 -8.04 2.50 7.91
CA ALA A 265 -7.67 1.10 7.77
C ALA A 265 -8.92 0.23 7.56
N GLN A 266 -8.75 -0.90 6.88
CA GLN A 266 -9.83 -1.86 6.62
C GLN A 266 -9.28 -3.30 6.52
N VAL A 267 -10.14 -4.28 6.77
CA VAL A 267 -9.84 -5.71 6.64
C VAL A 267 -11.08 -6.49 6.19
N GLY A 268 -10.88 -7.55 5.41
CA GLY A 268 -11.95 -8.48 5.00
C GLY A 268 -12.89 -7.88 3.96
N VAL A 269 -14.18 -8.25 4.04
CA VAL A 269 -15.24 -7.71 3.16
C VAL A 269 -15.22 -6.18 3.22
N SER A 270 -15.19 -5.53 2.07
CA SER A 270 -15.14 -4.06 2.02
C SER A 270 -16.50 -3.43 2.32
N VAL A 271 -16.50 -2.18 2.82
CA VAL A 271 -17.75 -1.43 3.04
C VAL A 271 -18.56 -1.32 1.74
N ALA A 272 -17.90 -1.04 0.61
CA ALA A 272 -18.56 -0.92 -0.69
C ALA A 272 -19.20 -2.24 -1.16
N GLU A 273 -18.54 -3.37 -0.91
CA GLU A 273 -19.09 -4.70 -1.19
C GLU A 273 -20.30 -5.02 -0.31
N ALA A 274 -20.20 -4.72 0.99
CA ALA A 274 -21.30 -4.92 1.92
C ALA A 274 -22.53 -4.07 1.58
N GLU A 275 -22.32 -2.79 1.20
CA GLU A 275 -23.38 -1.89 0.75
C GLU A 275 -24.05 -2.37 -0.55
N ALA A 276 -23.28 -2.99 -1.45
CA ALA A 276 -23.79 -3.53 -2.70
C ALA A 276 -24.54 -4.87 -2.54
N ASN A 277 -24.35 -5.58 -1.42
CA ASN A 277 -24.95 -6.89 -1.14
C ASN A 277 -25.64 -6.92 0.24
N PRO A 278 -26.66 -6.07 0.50
CA PRO A 278 -27.33 -5.99 1.81
C PRO A 278 -28.07 -7.27 2.20
N GLU A 279 -28.34 -8.18 1.25
CA GLU A 279 -28.90 -9.51 1.49
C GLU A 279 -27.87 -10.50 2.05
N LYS A 280 -26.57 -10.21 1.93
CA LYS A 280 -25.48 -11.03 2.46
C LYS A 280 -24.86 -10.43 3.71
N TYR A 281 -24.87 -9.11 3.83
CA TYR A 281 -24.14 -8.41 4.90
C TYR A 281 -24.98 -7.40 5.66
N GLN A 282 -24.69 -7.29 6.95
CA GLN A 282 -25.20 -6.27 7.85
C GLN A 282 -24.06 -5.32 8.25
N ILE A 283 -24.26 -4.03 8.03
CA ILE A 283 -23.29 -2.98 8.39
C ILE A 283 -23.70 -2.32 9.71
N THR A 284 -22.76 -2.23 10.65
CA THR A 284 -22.91 -1.48 11.91
C THR A 284 -21.89 -0.35 11.95
N ASN A 285 -22.36 0.89 12.06
CA ASN A 285 -21.51 2.06 12.20
C ASN A 285 -21.46 2.51 13.66
N VAL A 286 -20.26 2.83 14.13
CA VAL A 286 -19.97 3.27 15.50
C VAL A 286 -19.24 4.59 15.44
N ASP A 287 -19.77 5.55 16.21
CA ASP A 287 -19.14 6.86 16.44
C ASP A 287 -18.39 6.83 17.77
N TYR A 288 -17.08 7.12 17.73
CA TYR A 288 -16.22 7.17 18.90
C TYR A 288 -15.92 8.58 19.39
N GLN A 289 -16.56 9.63 18.86
CA GLN A 289 -16.33 11.01 19.29
C GLN A 289 -16.60 11.23 20.79
N SER A 290 -17.52 10.45 21.38
CA SER A 290 -17.84 10.49 22.81
C SER A 290 -17.07 9.46 23.65
N ASP A 291 -16.12 8.73 23.07
CA ASP A 291 -15.30 7.78 23.81
C ASP A 291 -14.24 8.53 24.64
N TRP A 292 -14.39 8.46 25.96
CA TRP A 292 -13.56 9.22 26.89
C TRP A 292 -12.07 8.87 26.78
N PHE A 293 -11.72 7.61 26.46
CA PHE A 293 -10.33 7.18 26.38
C PHE A 293 -9.64 7.80 25.17
N ARG A 294 -10.34 7.88 24.04
CA ARG A 294 -9.87 8.60 22.83
C ARG A 294 -9.83 10.11 23.01
N GLN A 295 -10.81 10.69 23.72
CA GLN A 295 -10.82 12.12 24.04
C GLN A 295 -9.60 12.58 24.85
N VAL A 296 -9.07 11.73 25.76
CA VAL A 296 -7.82 12.03 26.49
C VAL A 296 -6.64 12.24 25.53
N GLY A 297 -6.63 11.55 24.39
CA GLY A 297 -5.64 11.70 23.33
C GLY A 297 -5.94 12.80 22.31
N ASN A 298 -6.95 13.65 22.55
CA ASN A 298 -7.46 14.65 21.60
C ASN A 298 -7.86 14.05 20.23
N GLU A 299 -8.27 12.79 20.21
CA GLU A 299 -8.77 12.14 19.00
C GLU A 299 -10.26 12.43 18.85
N THR A 300 -10.59 13.50 18.12
CA THR A 300 -11.98 14.00 17.97
C THR A 300 -12.69 13.47 16.73
N GLU A 301 -12.02 12.70 15.88
CA GLU A 301 -12.56 12.18 14.61
C GLU A 301 -12.25 10.68 14.52
N ALA A 302 -13.09 9.86 15.14
CA ALA A 302 -12.93 8.41 15.20
C ALA A 302 -14.24 7.68 14.87
N TYR A 303 -14.21 6.83 13.85
CA TYR A 303 -15.39 6.09 13.36
C TYR A 303 -15.00 4.67 12.98
N LEU A 304 -15.82 3.70 13.41
CA LEU A 304 -15.65 2.29 13.07
C LEU A 304 -16.89 1.79 12.32
N THR A 305 -16.66 0.98 11.30
CA THR A 305 -17.67 0.21 10.58
C THR A 305 -17.34 -1.27 10.75
N LEU A 306 -18.32 -2.04 11.22
CA LEU A 306 -18.27 -3.49 11.35
C LEU A 306 -19.23 -4.12 10.34
N ILE A 307 -18.81 -5.21 9.71
CA ILE A 307 -19.57 -5.90 8.67
C ILE A 307 -19.74 -7.35 9.10
N PHE A 308 -20.99 -7.76 9.25
CA PHE A 308 -21.37 -9.11 9.65
C PHE A 308 -22.04 -9.84 8.49
N ASN A 309 -21.87 -11.16 8.39
CA ASN A 309 -22.68 -12.00 7.52
C ASN A 309 -24.06 -12.30 8.16
N GLN A 310 -24.89 -13.09 7.48
CA GLN A 310 -26.23 -13.47 7.95
C GLN A 310 -26.19 -14.34 9.22
N GLU A 311 -25.09 -15.04 9.48
CA GLU A 311 -24.84 -15.82 10.70
C GLU A 311 -24.31 -14.97 11.87
N HIS A 312 -24.28 -13.64 11.73
CA HIS A 312 -23.75 -12.69 12.72
C HIS A 312 -22.27 -12.92 13.08
N VAL A 313 -21.47 -13.41 12.13
CA VAL A 313 -20.01 -13.50 12.23
C VAL A 313 -19.40 -12.26 11.59
N LEU A 314 -18.38 -11.69 12.23
CA LEU A 314 -17.63 -10.55 11.69
C LEU A 314 -16.82 -11.00 10.47
N VAL A 315 -17.07 -10.39 9.31
CA VAL A 315 -16.41 -10.73 8.04
C VAL A 315 -15.66 -9.56 7.41
N GLY A 316 -15.84 -8.36 7.94
CA GLY A 316 -15.13 -7.17 7.51
C GLY A 316 -15.18 -6.06 8.56
N ALA A 317 -14.19 -5.19 8.54
CA ALA A 317 -14.17 -4.00 9.37
C ALA A 317 -13.41 -2.87 8.67
N ALA A 318 -13.77 -1.63 8.99
CA ALA A 318 -13.00 -0.46 8.60
C ALA A 318 -13.05 0.60 9.70
N GLU A 319 -11.96 1.34 9.89
CA GLU A 319 -11.89 2.43 10.87
C GLU A 319 -11.18 3.64 10.28
N MET A 320 -11.70 4.82 10.61
CA MET A 320 -11.01 6.10 10.46
C MET A 320 -10.68 6.62 11.84
N SER A 321 -9.40 6.62 12.24
CA SER A 321 -8.93 7.10 13.55
C SER A 321 -7.39 7.16 13.58
N HIS A 322 -6.79 7.72 14.62
CA HIS A 322 -5.36 7.56 14.93
C HIS A 322 -5.03 6.09 15.23
N GLU A 323 -5.93 5.35 15.85
CA GLU A 323 -5.68 3.98 16.29
C GLU A 323 -6.11 2.89 15.29
N ALA A 324 -6.51 3.27 14.08
CA ALA A 324 -7.09 2.37 13.08
C ALA A 324 -6.23 1.13 12.78
N VAL A 325 -4.89 1.26 12.82
CA VAL A 325 -3.95 0.14 12.63
C VAL A 325 -4.13 -0.92 13.72
N ASN A 326 -4.16 -0.50 14.98
CA ASN A 326 -4.28 -1.41 16.13
C ASN A 326 -5.66 -2.05 16.18
N SER A 327 -6.70 -1.27 15.89
CA SER A 327 -8.06 -1.79 15.76
C SER A 327 -8.19 -2.85 14.67
N MET A 328 -7.66 -2.61 13.46
CA MET A 328 -7.74 -3.61 12.38
C MET A 328 -6.97 -4.87 12.74
N ASN A 329 -5.77 -4.75 13.32
CA ASN A 329 -5.00 -5.91 13.79
C ASN A 329 -5.73 -6.71 14.89
N THR A 330 -6.62 -6.07 15.65
CA THR A 330 -7.50 -6.75 16.61
C THR A 330 -8.59 -7.56 15.90
N PHE A 331 -9.15 -7.06 14.81
CA PHE A 331 -10.23 -7.75 14.08
C PHE A 331 -9.74 -8.82 13.11
N VAL A 332 -8.52 -8.73 12.56
CA VAL A 332 -7.92 -9.74 11.65
C VAL A 332 -8.14 -11.18 12.15
N PRO A 333 -7.69 -11.58 13.36
CA PRO A 333 -7.85 -12.96 13.81
C PRO A 333 -9.32 -13.34 14.02
N MET A 334 -10.19 -12.38 14.35
CA MET A 334 -11.61 -12.65 14.55
C MET A 334 -12.31 -12.99 13.23
N ILE A 335 -11.99 -12.24 12.17
CA ILE A 335 -12.50 -12.43 10.82
C ILE A 335 -11.96 -13.75 10.27
N GLU A 336 -10.64 -13.94 10.34
CA GLU A 336 -9.97 -15.13 9.78
C GLU A 336 -10.47 -16.42 10.43
N MET A 337 -10.65 -16.43 11.75
CA MET A 337 -11.13 -17.61 12.47
C MET A 337 -12.66 -17.75 12.47
N GLY A 338 -13.40 -16.82 11.86
CA GLY A 338 -14.86 -16.82 11.85
C GLY A 338 -15.47 -16.86 13.26
N LEU A 339 -14.93 -16.08 14.19
CA LEU A 339 -15.36 -16.15 15.60
C LEU A 339 -16.81 -15.72 15.75
N THR A 340 -17.62 -16.59 16.37
CA THR A 340 -19.01 -16.27 16.73
C THR A 340 -19.05 -15.23 17.85
N GLN A 341 -20.15 -14.49 17.94
CA GLN A 341 -20.40 -13.55 19.05
C GLN A 341 -20.22 -14.20 20.43
N LYS A 342 -20.66 -15.45 20.60
CA LYS A 342 -20.49 -16.21 21.84
C LYS A 342 -19.02 -16.47 22.18
N GLN A 343 -18.16 -16.72 21.18
CA GLN A 343 -16.72 -16.88 21.41
C GLN A 343 -16.06 -15.55 21.78
N LEU A 344 -16.43 -14.46 21.09
CA LEU A 344 -15.91 -13.12 21.36
C LEU A 344 -16.26 -12.63 22.78
N GLN A 345 -17.44 -12.97 23.29
CA GLN A 345 -17.85 -12.66 24.67
C GLN A 345 -17.04 -13.38 25.76
N ARG A 346 -16.21 -14.39 25.40
CA ARG A 346 -15.33 -15.07 26.35
C ARG A 346 -14.00 -14.34 26.57
N PHE A 347 -13.66 -13.38 25.74
CA PHE A 347 -12.41 -12.63 25.86
C PHE A 347 -12.54 -11.56 26.94
N ILE A 348 -11.55 -11.51 27.83
CA ILE A 348 -11.39 -10.47 28.84
C ILE A 348 -10.25 -9.57 28.36
N TYR A 349 -10.58 -8.37 27.92
CA TYR A 349 -9.61 -7.40 27.42
C TYR A 349 -9.00 -6.57 28.54
N LEU A 350 -7.81 -6.04 28.29
CA LEU A 350 -7.17 -5.05 29.15
C LEU A 350 -7.98 -3.74 29.12
N PHE A 351 -8.07 -3.07 30.27
CA PHE A 351 -8.77 -1.79 30.41
C PHE A 351 -7.91 -0.76 31.16
N PRO A 352 -7.85 0.51 30.71
CA PRO A 352 -8.49 1.04 29.49
C PRO A 352 -7.70 0.71 28.21
N SER A 353 -8.40 0.42 27.12
CA SER A 353 -7.79 0.15 25.80
C SER A 353 -8.80 0.40 24.66
N ILE A 354 -8.30 0.66 23.46
CA ILE A 354 -9.13 0.77 22.25
C ILE A 354 -9.77 -0.57 21.89
N GLU A 355 -9.10 -1.68 22.17
CA GLU A 355 -9.57 -3.03 21.90
C GLU A 355 -10.77 -3.37 22.78
N TYR A 356 -10.74 -2.95 24.06
CA TYR A 356 -11.89 -3.07 24.95
C TYR A 356 -13.10 -2.27 24.44
N THR A 357 -12.88 -1.04 23.96
CA THR A 357 -13.96 -0.23 23.36
C THR A 357 -14.51 -0.86 22.09
N GLY A 358 -13.63 -1.41 21.23
CA GLY A 358 -14.00 -2.13 20.00
C GLY A 358 -14.80 -3.39 20.29
N GLN A 359 -14.39 -4.19 21.28
CA GLN A 359 -15.09 -5.42 21.69
C GLN A 359 -16.55 -5.15 22.05
N ARG A 360 -16.86 -4.05 22.72
CA ARG A 360 -18.24 -3.70 23.14
C ARG A 360 -19.20 -3.45 21.97
N ARG A 361 -18.70 -3.47 20.73
CA ARG A 361 -19.45 -3.25 19.49
C ARG A 361 -19.67 -4.53 18.68
N LEU A 362 -19.00 -5.63 19.07
CA LEU A 362 -19.19 -7.00 18.57
C LEU A 362 -20.32 -7.67 19.36
#